data_AF-A0A935E3L9-F1
#
_entry.id   AF-A0A935E3L9-F1
#
_cell.length_a   1.000
_cell.length_b   1.000
_cell.length_c   1.000
_cell.angle_alpha   90.00
_cell.angle_beta   90.00
_cell.angle_gamma   90.00
#
_symmetry.space_group_name_H-M   'P 1'
#
loop_
_entity.id
_entity.type
_entity.pdbx_description
1 polymer ?
#
loop_
_entity_poly.entity_id
_entity_poly.type
_entity_poly.pdbx_seq_one_letter_code
_entity_poly.pdbx_strand_id
1 'polypeptide(L)'
;MRHYLLIIFCFILVQIDAQQVRTLSLSEAVNLGLNNAIEIKNLLLDEQIQQSQNKQITGSVYPQISASGQITYYTNLPKIIFPTSDISVYQVLEKEGISDSQGNKITINDASFGFQPVSFVAPLNYQYGLSVQQLLFPTRYFCSIAS
;
A
#
# COMPACT_ATOMS: atom_id res chain seq x y z
N MET A 1 -2.73 43.76 -40.36
CA MET A 1 -2.69 43.95 -38.90
C MET A 1 -2.02 42.80 -38.13
N ARG A 2 -2.30 41.52 -38.41
CA ARG A 2 -1.71 40.37 -37.68
C ARG A 2 -0.19 40.21 -37.82
N HIS A 3 0.39 40.56 -38.97
CA HIS A 3 1.84 40.40 -39.22
C HIS A 3 2.69 41.55 -38.64
N TYR A 4 2.15 42.76 -38.55
CA TYR A 4 2.85 43.88 -37.90
C TYR A 4 3.04 43.65 -36.38
N LEU A 5 2.10 42.94 -35.75
CA LEU A 5 2.18 42.60 -34.33
C LEU A 5 3.31 41.59 -34.03
N LEU A 6 3.57 40.64 -34.95
CA LEU A 6 4.69 39.69 -34.84
C LEU A 6 6.06 40.38 -35.01
N ILE A 7 6.15 41.38 -35.89
CA ILE A 7 7.39 42.13 -36.12
C ILE A 7 7.71 43.03 -34.92
N ILE A 8 6.68 43.65 -34.32
CA ILE A 8 6.82 44.43 -33.07
C ILE A 8 7.22 43.54 -31.88
N PHE A 9 6.66 42.33 -31.78
CA PHE A 9 7.03 41.37 -30.74
C PHE A 9 8.49 40.89 -30.88
N CYS A 10 8.98 40.74 -32.11
CA CYS A 10 10.37 40.37 -32.37
C CYS A 10 11.38 41.47 -31.96
N PHE A 11 11.00 42.75 -32.08
CA PHE A 11 11.88 43.87 -31.73
C PHE A 11 12.12 44.00 -30.21
N ILE A 12 11.16 43.54 -29.39
CA ILE A 12 11.28 43.55 -27.93
C ILE A 12 12.27 42.49 -27.41
N LEU A 13 12.55 41.44 -28.20
CA LEU A 13 13.45 40.35 -27.83
C LEU A 13 14.93 40.60 -28.16
N VAL A 14 15.29 41.70 -28.83
CA VAL A 14 16.67 41.98 -29.30
C VAL A 14 17.53 42.72 -28.27
N GLN A 15 17.03 42.96 -27.05
CA GLN A 15 17.87 43.39 -25.93
C GLN A 15 18.67 42.18 -25.38
N ILE A 16 19.54 41.62 -26.22
CA ILE A 16 20.55 40.66 -25.79
C ILE A 16 21.77 41.50 -25.42
N ASP A 17 21.98 41.71 -24.12
CA ASP A 17 23.24 42.24 -23.61
C ASP A 17 24.39 41.37 -24.16
N ALA A 18 25.15 41.96 -25.07
CA ALA A 18 26.36 41.38 -25.62
C ALA A 18 27.28 40.98 -24.45
N GLN A 19 27.71 39.72 -24.47
CA GLN A 19 28.57 39.07 -23.49
C GLN A 19 29.48 40.07 -22.75
N GLN A 20 29.13 40.40 -21.50
CA GLN A 20 30.08 41.06 -20.62
C GLN A 20 31.27 40.12 -20.49
N VAL A 21 32.40 40.49 -21.10
CA VAL A 21 33.68 39.78 -20.93
C VAL A 21 34.02 39.89 -19.45
N ARG A 22 33.64 38.87 -18.67
CA ARG A 22 34.03 38.77 -17.26
C ARG A 22 35.52 38.46 -17.25
N THR A 23 36.32 39.49 -16.99
CA THR A 23 37.73 39.33 -16.61
C THR A 23 37.74 38.72 -15.21
N LEU A 24 37.63 37.40 -15.14
CA LEU A 24 37.69 36.67 -13.89
C LEU A 24 39.09 36.82 -13.31
N SER A 25 39.18 37.23 -12.05
CA SER A 25 40.43 37.12 -11.30
C SER A 25 40.83 35.64 -11.20
N LEU A 26 42.13 35.35 -11.05
CA LEU A 26 42.62 33.97 -10.90
C LEU A 26 41.87 33.21 -9.79
N SER A 27 41.53 33.91 -8.71
CA SER A 27 40.75 33.37 -7.59
C SER A 27 39.31 33.02 -7.98
N GLU A 28 38.65 33.84 -8.80
CA GLU A 28 37.30 33.56 -9.30
C GLU A 28 37.27 32.44 -10.33
N ALA A 29 38.28 32.35 -11.20
CA ALA A 29 38.41 31.25 -12.16
C ALA A 29 38.63 29.91 -11.45
N VAL A 30 39.46 29.90 -10.40
CA VAL A 30 39.67 28.71 -9.56
C VAL A 30 38.40 28.37 -8.78
N ASN A 31 37.71 29.34 -8.17
CA ASN A 31 36.44 29.09 -7.48
C ASN A 31 35.35 28.59 -8.43
N LEU A 32 35.23 29.13 -9.63
CA LEU A 32 34.26 28.65 -10.63
C LEU A 32 34.61 27.25 -11.12
N GLY A 33 35.91 26.95 -11.30
CA GLY A 33 36.40 25.62 -11.64
C GLY A 33 36.11 24.59 -10.55
N LEU A 34 36.40 24.91 -9.30
CA LEU A 34 36.14 24.05 -8.14
C LEU A 34 34.64 23.83 -7.90
N ASN A 35 33.82 24.89 -7.95
CA ASN A 35 32.36 24.78 -7.77
C ASN A 35 31.68 24.00 -8.91
N ASN A 36 32.26 23.98 -10.12
CA ASN A 36 31.75 23.18 -11.24
C ASN A 36 32.47 21.85 -11.42
N ALA A 37 33.54 21.60 -10.67
CA ALA A 37 34.27 20.35 -10.73
C ALA A 37 33.34 19.22 -10.33
N ILE A 38 33.13 18.30 -11.27
CA ILE A 38 32.32 17.10 -11.07
C ILE A 38 32.85 16.30 -9.88
N GLU A 39 34.17 16.31 -9.67
CA GLU A 39 34.83 15.65 -8.55
C GLU A 39 34.40 16.21 -7.17
N ILE A 40 34.32 17.53 -7.01
CA ILE A 40 33.87 18.13 -5.74
C ILE A 40 32.38 17.85 -5.52
N LYS A 41 31.57 17.90 -6.58
CA LYS A 41 30.14 17.54 -6.49
C LYS A 41 29.95 16.08 -6.10
N ASN A 42 30.75 15.18 -6.65
CA ASN A 42 30.72 13.75 -6.31
C ASN A 42 31.16 13.51 -4.86
N LEU A 43 32.25 14.15 -4.41
CA LEU A 43 32.71 14.05 -3.03
C LEU A 43 31.66 14.53 -2.02
N LEU A 44 30.98 15.65 -2.31
CA LEU A 44 29.88 16.14 -1.48
C LEU A 44 28.69 15.17 -1.47
N LEU A 45 28.38 14.55 -2.62
CA LEU A 45 27.33 13.53 -2.71
C LEU A 45 27.68 12.30 -1.87
N ASP A 46 28.92 11.84 -1.93
CA ASP A 46 29.43 10.70 -1.17
C ASP A 46 29.39 10.98 0.34
N GLU A 47 29.76 12.19 0.75
CA GLU A 47 29.63 12.62 2.15
C GLU A 47 28.17 12.58 2.62
N GLN A 48 27.24 13.12 1.81
CA GLN A 48 25.82 13.09 2.13
C GLN A 48 25.26 11.67 2.20
N ILE A 49 25.71 10.78 1.31
CA ILE A 49 25.36 9.36 1.32
C ILE A 49 25.87 8.73 2.62
N GLN A 50 27.13 8.96 3.00
CA GLN A 50 27.70 8.42 4.23
C GLN A 50 26.97 8.92 5.48
N GLN A 51 26.64 10.21 5.54
CA GLN A 51 25.85 10.78 6.62
C GLN A 51 24.45 10.15 6.67
N SER A 52 23.82 9.91 5.52
CA SER A 52 22.50 9.27 5.43
C SER A 52 22.55 7.80 5.86
N GLN A 53 23.60 7.06 5.50
CA GLN A 53 23.83 5.70 5.95
C GLN A 53 24.03 5.64 7.47
N ASN A 54 24.85 6.54 8.03
CA ASN A 54 25.06 6.62 9.48
C ASN A 54 23.74 6.92 10.22
N LYS A 55 22.92 7.82 9.69
CA LYS A 55 21.56 8.12 10.19
C LYS A 55 20.63 6.92 10.06
N GLN A 56 20.70 6.15 8.98
CA GLN A 56 19.90 4.94 8.78
C GLN A 56 20.27 3.84 9.78
N ILE A 57 21.57 3.62 9.99
CA ILE A 57 22.09 2.65 10.96
C ILE A 57 21.65 3.07 12.37
N THR A 58 21.81 4.34 12.72
CA THR A 58 21.37 4.88 14.02
C THR A 58 19.85 4.77 14.16
N GLY A 59 19.10 5.09 13.10
CA GLY A 59 17.64 4.96 13.00
C GLY A 59 17.16 3.53 13.23
N SER A 60 17.91 2.54 12.72
CA SER A 60 17.56 1.12 12.84
C SER A 60 17.65 0.57 14.25
N VAL A 61 18.44 1.21 15.13
CA VAL A 61 18.58 0.81 16.54
C VAL A 61 17.37 1.23 17.37
N TYR A 62 16.64 2.27 16.96
CA TYR A 62 15.43 2.71 17.65
C TYR A 62 14.27 1.71 17.46
N PRO A 63 13.32 1.66 18.41
CA PRO A 63 12.12 0.86 18.25
C PRO A 63 11.35 1.32 17.00
N GLN A 64 11.04 0.38 16.12
CA GLN A 64 10.25 0.64 14.93
C GLN A 64 8.78 0.42 15.25
N ILE A 65 7.96 1.42 14.95
CA ILE A 65 6.51 1.34 15.13
C ILE A 65 5.91 1.13 13.74
N SER A 66 5.15 0.06 13.57
CA SER A 66 4.46 -0.25 12.32
C SER A 66 2.96 -0.38 12.58
N ALA A 67 2.18 0.38 11.82
CA ALA A 67 0.74 0.29 11.77
C ALA A 67 0.32 -0.39 10.47
N SER A 68 -0.55 -1.37 10.55
CA SER A 68 -1.09 -2.08 9.40
C SER A 68 -2.61 -2.16 9.51
N GLY A 69 -3.27 -2.06 8.37
CA GLY A 69 -4.72 -2.17 8.23
C GLY A 69 -5.05 -2.88 6.93
N GLN A 70 -5.91 -3.89 6.99
CA GLN A 70 -6.40 -4.61 5.83
C GLN A 70 -7.91 -4.70 5.91
N ILE A 71 -8.58 -4.35 4.82
CA ILE A 71 -10.03 -4.50 4.66
C ILE A 71 -10.25 -5.33 3.39
N THR A 72 -10.98 -6.42 3.53
CA THR A 72 -11.31 -7.34 2.44
C THR A 72 -12.82 -7.49 2.37
N TYR A 73 -13.40 -7.17 1.21
CA TYR A 73 -14.81 -7.36 0.91
C TYR A 73 -14.98 -8.50 -0.11
N TYR A 74 -15.66 -9.56 0.29
CA TYR A 74 -15.96 -10.71 -0.55
C TYR A 74 -17.25 -10.46 -1.33
N THR A 75 -17.14 -10.23 -2.65
CA THR A 75 -18.29 -10.09 -3.56
C THR A 75 -19.04 -11.41 -3.74
N ASN A 76 -18.32 -12.53 -3.66
CA ASN A 76 -18.87 -13.86 -3.66
C ASN A 76 -18.38 -14.60 -2.42
N LEU A 77 -19.33 -14.94 -1.56
CA LEU A 77 -19.08 -15.73 -0.37
C LEU A 77 -18.85 -17.20 -0.76
N PRO A 78 -17.83 -17.87 -0.21
CA PRO A 78 -17.65 -19.30 -0.43
C PRO A 78 -18.83 -20.05 0.17
N LYS A 79 -19.57 -20.75 -0.69
CA LYS A 79 -20.74 -21.54 -0.27
C LYS A 79 -20.34 -23.00 -0.18
N ILE A 80 -20.72 -23.66 0.91
CA ILE A 80 -20.66 -25.11 1.04
C ILE A 80 -22.08 -25.66 1.00
N ILE A 81 -22.23 -26.82 0.38
CA ILE A 81 -23.52 -27.44 0.12
C ILE A 81 -23.85 -28.35 1.29
N PHE A 82 -24.93 -28.05 2.03
CA PHE A 82 -25.45 -28.93 3.06
C PHE A 82 -26.64 -29.73 2.56
N PRO A 83 -26.72 -31.04 2.88
CA PRO A 83 -27.93 -31.80 2.69
C PRO A 83 -29.00 -31.31 3.67
N THR A 84 -30.19 -31.04 3.16
CA THR A 84 -31.39 -30.75 3.96
C THR A 84 -32.46 -31.78 3.63
N SER A 85 -33.20 -32.21 4.64
CA SER A 85 -34.26 -33.20 4.48
C SER A 85 -35.43 -32.87 5.37
N ASP A 86 -36.62 -32.79 4.79
CA ASP A 86 -37.86 -32.53 5.52
C ASP A 86 -38.44 -33.81 6.15
N ILE A 87 -37.71 -34.92 6.06
CA ILE A 87 -38.10 -36.25 6.56
C ILE A 87 -38.54 -36.18 8.03
N SER A 88 -37.88 -35.40 8.88
CA SER A 88 -38.25 -35.25 10.30
C SER A 88 -39.61 -34.58 10.50
N VAL A 89 -39.97 -33.62 9.63
CA VAL A 89 -41.30 -33.00 9.64
C VAL A 89 -42.33 -34.04 9.23
N TYR A 90 -42.12 -34.73 8.11
CA TYR A 90 -43.05 -35.78 7.63
C TYR A 90 -43.19 -36.94 8.62
N GLN A 91 -42.15 -37.32 9.36
CA GLN A 91 -42.23 -38.33 10.43
C GLN A 91 -43.19 -37.92 11.55
N VAL A 92 -43.18 -36.64 11.93
CA VAL A 92 -44.13 -36.11 12.92
C VAL A 92 -45.53 -36.07 12.34
N LEU A 93 -45.69 -35.64 11.09
CA LEU A 93 -47.01 -35.59 10.43
C LEU A 93 -47.63 -36.98 10.27
N GLU A 94 -46.81 -37.97 9.92
CA GLU A 94 -47.22 -39.38 9.86
C GLU A 94 -47.61 -39.92 11.23
N LYS A 95 -46.83 -39.60 12.28
CA LYS A 95 -47.09 -40.02 13.66
C LYS A 95 -48.36 -39.40 14.24
N GLU A 96 -48.58 -38.11 13.98
CA GLU A 96 -49.78 -37.38 14.42
C GLU A 96 -50.99 -37.69 13.52
N GLY A 97 -50.82 -38.53 12.49
CA GLY A 97 -51.90 -39.05 11.66
C GLY A 97 -52.62 -37.99 10.81
N ILE A 98 -51.96 -36.85 10.57
CA ILE A 98 -52.58 -35.77 9.80
C ILE A 98 -52.72 -36.18 8.33
N SER A 99 -53.88 -35.89 7.76
CA SER A 99 -54.22 -36.22 6.37
C SER A 99 -54.41 -34.92 5.59
N ASP A 100 -53.99 -34.93 4.33
CA ASP A 100 -54.17 -33.79 3.42
C ASP A 100 -55.67 -33.51 3.18
N SER A 101 -55.98 -32.36 2.58
CA SER A 101 -57.33 -31.90 2.21
C SER A 101 -58.12 -32.86 1.32
N GLN A 102 -57.48 -33.93 0.80
CA GLN A 102 -58.08 -35.01 0.02
C GLN A 102 -58.18 -36.36 0.78
N GLY A 103 -57.90 -36.38 2.08
CA GLY A 103 -58.04 -37.56 2.94
C GLY A 103 -56.92 -38.60 2.85
N ASN A 104 -55.85 -38.32 2.09
CA ASN A 104 -54.68 -39.18 2.00
C ASN A 104 -53.70 -38.89 3.15
N LYS A 105 -53.13 -39.94 3.75
CA LYS A 105 -52.13 -39.81 4.82
C LYS A 105 -50.83 -39.25 4.25
N ILE A 106 -50.26 -38.25 4.92
CA ILE A 106 -48.96 -37.71 4.56
C ILE A 106 -47.89 -38.67 5.09
N THR A 107 -47.14 -39.29 4.19
CA THR A 107 -46.12 -40.30 4.52
C THR A 107 -44.72 -39.80 4.15
N ILE A 108 -43.69 -40.31 4.82
CA ILE A 108 -42.27 -39.98 4.56
C ILE A 108 -41.80 -40.16 3.11
N ASN A 109 -42.56 -40.87 2.28
CA ASN A 109 -42.25 -41.09 0.86
C ASN A 109 -42.43 -39.84 -0.01
N ASP A 110 -43.20 -38.86 0.48
CA ASP A 110 -43.37 -37.55 -0.17
C ASP A 110 -42.33 -36.53 0.29
N ALA A 111 -41.43 -36.91 1.21
CA ALA A 111 -40.39 -36.03 1.72
C ALA A 111 -39.31 -35.78 0.66
N SER A 112 -38.99 -34.51 0.43
CA SER A 112 -37.95 -34.10 -0.50
C SER A 112 -36.57 -34.03 0.19
N PHE A 113 -35.56 -34.55 -0.50
CA PHE A 113 -34.15 -34.35 -0.13
C PHE A 113 -33.57 -33.23 -0.99
N GLY A 114 -33.11 -32.17 -0.33
CA GLY A 114 -32.60 -30.97 -0.97
C GLY A 114 -31.15 -30.69 -0.61
N PHE A 115 -30.53 -29.81 -1.39
CA PHE A 115 -29.20 -29.29 -1.12
C PHE A 115 -29.30 -27.77 -0.93
N GLN A 116 -28.89 -27.28 0.23
CA GLN A 116 -28.89 -25.85 0.53
C GLN A 116 -27.44 -25.33 0.56
N PRO A 117 -27.08 -24.33 -0.26
CA PRO A 117 -25.78 -23.69 -0.17
C PRO A 117 -25.76 -22.68 0.99
N VAL A 118 -24.83 -22.83 1.92
CA VAL A 118 -24.64 -21.89 3.05
C VAL A 118 -23.22 -21.36 3.07
N SER A 119 -23.02 -20.14 3.59
CA SER A 119 -21.70 -19.56 3.81
C SER A 119 -21.51 -19.27 5.30
N PHE A 120 -20.32 -19.57 5.81
CA PHE A 120 -19.92 -19.25 7.19
C PHE A 120 -18.94 -18.08 7.27
N VAL A 121 -18.52 -17.55 6.13
CA VAL A 121 -17.59 -16.43 6.07
C VAL A 121 -18.37 -15.12 6.03
N ALA A 122 -17.92 -14.13 6.81
CA ALA A 122 -18.48 -12.78 6.77
C ALA A 122 -18.07 -12.07 5.46
N PRO A 123 -18.97 -11.31 4.82
CA PRO A 123 -18.67 -10.63 3.56
C PRO A 123 -17.63 -9.51 3.73
N LEU A 124 -17.56 -8.89 4.90
CA LEU A 124 -16.57 -7.88 5.23
C LEU A 124 -15.63 -8.43 6.30
N ASN A 125 -14.35 -8.49 5.99
CA ASN A 125 -13.28 -8.77 6.94
C ASN A 125 -12.41 -7.52 7.09
N TYR A 126 -12.10 -7.13 8.32
CA TYR A 126 -11.21 -6.02 8.63
C TYR A 126 -10.20 -6.46 9.70
N GLN A 127 -8.93 -6.10 9.52
CA GLN A 127 -7.85 -6.37 10.45
C GLN A 127 -7.01 -5.11 10.61
N TYR A 128 -6.80 -4.70 11.86
CA TYR A 128 -5.95 -3.57 12.21
C TYR A 128 -4.92 -4.03 13.24
N GLY A 129 -3.66 -3.67 13.05
CA GLY A 129 -2.56 -4.09 13.91
C GLY A 129 -1.56 -2.97 14.10
N LEU A 130 -1.23 -2.70 15.36
CA LEU A 130 -0.10 -1.88 15.77
C LEU A 130 0.98 -2.82 16.30
N SER A 131 2.21 -2.67 15.80
CA SER A 131 3.35 -3.47 16.22
C SER A 131 4.52 -2.56 16.54
N VAL A 132 5.25 -2.91 17.60
CA VAL A 132 6.51 -2.25 17.97
C VAL A 132 7.59 -3.32 17.94
N GLN A 133 8.56 -3.17 17.05
CA GLN A 133 9.69 -4.08 16.92
C GLN A 133 10.96 -3.39 17.44
N GLN A 134 11.60 -3.96 18.45
CA GLN A 134 12.88 -3.49 18.95
C GLN A 134 13.95 -4.57 18.73
N LEU A 135 15.13 -4.14 18.26
CA LEU A 135 16.33 -4.96 18.27
C LEU A 135 16.94 -4.92 19.67
N LEU A 136 17.06 -6.09 20.31
CA LEU A 136 17.69 -6.21 21.63
C LEU A 136 19.20 -6.44 21.43
N PHE A 137 20.01 -5.39 21.57
CA PHE A 137 21.45 -5.52 21.51
C PHE A 137 22.02 -5.86 22.90
N PRO A 138 22.80 -6.95 23.07
CA PRO A 138 23.66 -7.08 24.23
C PRO A 138 24.73 -5.98 24.19
N THR A 139 25.01 -5.37 25.35
CA THR A 139 25.87 -4.18 25.55
C THR A 139 27.32 -4.26 25.05
N ARG A 140 27.75 -5.39 24.48
CA ARG A 140 29.14 -5.64 24.08
C ARG A 140 29.56 -5.04 22.74
N TYR A 141 28.63 -4.53 21.92
CA TYR A 141 28.92 -4.03 20.56
C TYR A 141 28.87 -2.50 20.40
N PHE A 142 28.58 -1.74 21.47
CA PHE A 142 28.37 -0.29 21.38
C PHE A 142 29.65 0.52 21.15
N CYS A 143 30.84 -0.06 21.39
CA CYS A 143 32.11 0.66 21.30
C CYS A 143 32.62 0.89 19.87
N SER A 144 32.16 0.13 18.87
CA SER A 144 32.70 0.25 17.49
C SER A 144 31.93 1.19 16.58
N ILE A 145 30.77 1.71 17.00
CA ILE A 145 29.88 2.54 16.17
C ILE A 145 29.99 4.03 16.54
N ALA A 146 30.70 4.34 17.62
CA ALA A 146 30.88 5.70 18.14
C ALA A 146 32.30 6.24 17.91
N SER A 147 33.12 5.58 17.08
CA SER A 147 34.49 5.99 16.76
C SER A 147 34.68 6.29 15.29
#